data_AF-T0Z3F9-F1
#
_entry.id   AF-T0Z3F9-F1
#
_cell.length_a   1.000
_cell.length_b   1.000
_cell.length_c   1.000
_cell.angle_alpha   90.00
_cell.angle_beta   90.00
_cell.angle_gamma   90.00
#
_symmetry.space_group_name_H-M   'P 1'
#
loop_
_entity.id
_entity.type
_entity.pdbx_description
1 polymer ?
#
loop_
_entity_poly.entity_id
_entity_poly.type
_entity_poly.pdbx_seq_one_letter_code
_entity_poly.pdbx_strand_id
1 'polypeptide(L)' 'MLVGGSVEQWSYRAGINAEPEVSLTLWVVAVPSGTVIWSGVGSAHGGSLGRSGTAAIAQRLIHRLL' A
#
# COMPACT_ATOMS: atom_id res chain seq x y z
N MET A 1 20.19 -0.62 -2.53
CA MET A 1 19.14 -0.54 -1.48
C MET A 1 18.17 -1.68 -1.69
N LEU A 2 17.58 -2.22 -0.62
CA LEU A 2 16.54 -3.25 -0.68
C LEU A 2 15.22 -2.63 -0.23
N VAL A 3 14.15 -2.87 -0.97
CA VAL A 3 12.79 -2.47 -0.59
C VAL A 3 12.06 -3.73 -0.10
N GLY A 4 11.49 -3.66 1.09
CA GLY A 4 10.67 -4.71 1.69
C GLY A 4 9.38 -4.14 2.27
N GLY A 5 8.48 -5.00 2.67
CA GLY A 5 7.20 -4.57 3.21
C GLY A 5 6.32 -5.71 3.69
N SER A 6 5.17 -5.34 4.23
CA SER A 6 4.05 -6.22 4.55
C SER A 6 2.74 -5.66 3.96
N VAL A 7 1.80 -6.57 3.72
CA VAL A 7 0.44 -6.23 3.30
C VAL A 7 -0.49 -6.54 4.46
N GLU A 8 -1.05 -5.50 5.06
CA GLU A 8 -2.02 -5.65 6.15
C GLU A 8 -3.44 -5.79 5.61
N GLN A 9 -3.72 -5.18 4.46
CA GLN A 9 -5.02 -5.25 3.81
C GLN A 9 -4.90 -5.20 2.30
N TRP A 10 -5.64 -6.09 1.62
CA TRP A 10 -5.83 -6.07 0.17
C TRP A 10 -7.16 -6.75 -0.14
N SER A 11 -8.25 -5.98 -0.08
CA SER A 11 -9.58 -6.56 -0.21
C SER A 11 -10.59 -5.57 -0.77
N TYR A 12 -11.78 -6.10 -1.03
CA TYR A 12 -12.98 -5.31 -1.25
C TYR A 12 -13.89 -5.50 -0.03
N ARG A 13 -14.45 -4.41 0.49
CA ARG A 13 -15.41 -4.46 1.61
C ARG A 13 -16.65 -5.25 1.20
N ALA A 14 -17.26 -5.99 2.12
CA ALA A 14 -18.50 -6.72 1.83
C ALA A 14 -19.67 -5.77 1.47
N GLY A 15 -20.47 -6.14 0.47
CA GLY A 15 -21.70 -5.43 0.08
C GLY A 15 -21.85 -5.17 -1.42
N ILE A 16 -23.04 -4.72 -1.85
CA ILE A 16 -23.26 -4.20 -3.20
C ILE A 16 -22.55 -2.84 -3.28
N ASN A 17 -21.72 -2.64 -4.31
CA ASN A 17 -20.76 -1.53 -4.42
C ASN A 17 -19.56 -1.62 -3.45
N ALA A 18 -19.09 -2.84 -3.20
CA ALA A 18 -17.88 -3.14 -2.45
C ALA A 18 -16.72 -2.17 -2.77
N GLU A 19 -16.31 -1.38 -1.77
CA GLU A 19 -15.21 -0.45 -1.92
C GLU A 19 -13.87 -1.17 -1.74
N PRO A 20 -12.90 -0.98 -2.65
CA PRO A 20 -11.57 -1.56 -2.49
C PRO A 20 -10.76 -0.81 -1.44
N GLU A 21 -9.99 -1.55 -0.67
CA GLU A 21 -9.16 -1.07 0.44
C GLU A 21 -7.79 -1.76 0.41
N VAL A 22 -6.74 -0.96 0.59
CA VAL A 22 -5.35 -1.43 0.64
C VAL A 22 -4.61 -0.74 1.79
N SER A 23 -3.88 -1.52 2.59
CA SER A 23 -2.97 -1.04 3.63
C SER A 23 -1.62 -1.74 3.49
N LEU A 24 -0.55 -0.95 3.53
CA LEU A 24 0.82 -1.41 3.34
C LEU A 24 1.76 -0.78 4.37
N THR A 25 2.72 -1.57 4.82
CA THR A 25 3.95 -1.10 5.46
C THR A 25 5.12 -1.35 4.51
N LEU A 26 5.93 -0.33 4.24
CA LEU A 26 7.12 -0.42 3.39
C LEU A 26 8.36 0.08 4.14
N TRP A 27 9.52 -0.50 3.83
CA TRP A 27 10.81 -0.06 4.35
C TRP A 27 11.92 -0.18 3.30
N VAL A 28 12.92 0.69 3.41
CA VAL A 28 14.13 0.67 2.61
C VAL A 28 15.32 0.37 3.50
N VAL A 29 16.11 -0.63 3.11
CA VAL A 29 17.33 -1.07 3.81
C VAL A 29 18.56 -0.72 2.99
N ALA A 30 19.56 -0.14 3.65
CA ALA A 30 20.90 -0.01 3.11
C ALA A 30 21.59 -1.38 3.12
N VAL A 31 21.86 -1.94 1.94
CA VAL A 31 22.44 -3.29 1.78
C VAL A 31 23.80 -3.44 2.49
N PRO A 32 24.72 -2.46 2.46
CA PRO A 32 26.02 -2.63 3.11
C PRO A 32 25.95 -2.80 4.63
N SER A 33 24.99 -2.15 5.31
CA SER A 33 24.88 -2.13 6.77
C SER A 33 23.71 -2.95 7.32
N GLY A 34 22.76 -3.35 6.47
CA GLY A 34 21.53 -4.01 6.89
C GLY A 34 20.55 -3.10 7.66
N THR A 35 20.83 -1.80 7.75
CA THR A 35 20.01 -0.85 8.51
C THR A 35 18.84 -0.34 7.69
N VAL A 36 17.65 -0.27 8.31
CA VAL A 36 16.51 0.47 7.76
C VAL A 36 16.86 1.96 7.72
N ILE A 37 16.83 2.56 6.54
CA ILE A 37 17.14 3.98 6.34
C ILE A 37 15.88 4.81 6.08
N TRP A 38 14.76 4.14 5.79
CA TRP A 38 13.46 4.77 5.63
C TRP A 38 12.36 3.72 5.87
N SER A 39 11.25 4.13 6.46
CA SER A 39 10.03 3.33 6.55
C SER A 39 8.79 4.21 6.43
N GLY A 40 7.71 3.64 5.93
CA GLY A 40 6.43 4.31 5.78
C GLY A 40 5.28 3.33 5.88
N VAL A 41 4.18 3.78 6.46
CA VAL A 41 2.92 3.04 6.56
C VAL A 41 1.85 3.87 5.89
N GLY A 42 0.93 3.24 5.16
CA GLY A 42 -0.20 3.95 4.60
C GLY A 42 -1.36 3.05 4.22
N SER A 43 -2.54 3.67 4.14
CA SER A 43 -3.78 3.04 3.74
C SER A 43 -4.52 3.91 2.72
N ALA A 44 -5.26 3.29 1.82
CA ALA A 44 -6.08 3.97 0.84
C ALA A 44 -7.28 3.13 0.43
N HIS A 45 -8.37 3.81 0.08
CA HIS A 45 -9.62 3.19 -0.38
C HIS A 45 -10.13 3.88 -1.67
N GLY A 46 -11.10 3.27 -2.34
CA GLY A 46 -11.54 3.62 -3.70
C GLY A 46 -12.25 4.96 -3.88
N GLY A 47 -12.76 5.56 -2.80
CA GLY A 47 -13.54 6.81 -2.81
C GLY A 47 -14.90 6.66 -3.52
N SER A 48 -15.81 7.63 -3.30
CA SER A 48 -17.21 7.54 -3.77
C SER A 48 -17.41 7.50 -5.30
N LEU A 49 -16.39 7.73 -6.13
CA LEU A 49 -16.50 7.69 -7.60
C LEU A 49 -16.12 6.32 -8.22
N GLY A 50 -15.77 5.34 -7.38
CA GLY A 50 -16.19 3.94 -7.57
C GLY A 50 -15.67 3.16 -8.78
N ARG A 51 -14.48 3.43 -9.33
CA ARG A 51 -13.94 2.63 -10.45
C ARG A 51 -12.47 2.22 -10.38
N SER A 52 -11.77 2.49 -9.28
CA SER A 52 -10.39 2.01 -9.14
C SER A 52 -10.34 0.73 -8.33
N GLY A 53 -9.88 -0.38 -8.92
CA GLY A 53 -9.65 -1.62 -8.19
C GLY A 53 -8.48 -1.55 -7.22
N THR A 54 -8.35 -2.56 -6.35
CA THR A 54 -7.29 -2.65 -5.32
C THR A 54 -5.90 -2.43 -5.90
N ALA A 55 -5.59 -2.98 -7.09
CA ALA A 55 -4.30 -2.78 -7.75
C ALA A 55 -3.99 -1.30 -8.06
N ALA A 56 -4.96 -0.55 -8.59
CA ALA A 56 -4.79 0.87 -8.91
C ALA A 56 -4.61 1.72 -7.64
N ILE A 57 -5.28 1.33 -6.55
CA ILE A 57 -5.12 1.97 -5.24
C ILE A 57 -3.74 1.66 -4.66
N ALA A 58 -3.31 0.40 -4.70
CA ALA A 58 -2.00 -0.03 -4.24
C ALA A 58 -0.89 0.71 -4.99
N GLN A 59 -0.97 0.82 -6.32
CA GLN A 59 0.04 1.53 -7.11
C GLN A 59 0.17 3.00 -6.72
N ARG A 60 -0.97 3.69 -6.52
CA ARG A 60 -0.97 5.10 -6.07
C ARG A 60 -0.48 5.24 -4.62
N LEU A 61 -0.82 4.29 -3.76
CA LEU A 61 -0.36 4.27 -2.38
C LEU A 61 1.16 4.08 -2.31
N ILE A 62 1.71 3.11 -3.05
CA ILE A 62 3.14 2.87 -3.15
C ILE A 62 3.85 4.13 -3.68
N HIS A 63 3.32 4.78 -4.72
CA HIS A 63 3.89 6.02 -5.25
C HIS A 63 3.85 7.23 -4.29
N ARG A 64 2.96 7.22 -3.30
CA ARG A 64 2.98 8.25 -2.23
C ARG A 64 3.94 7.91 -1.11
N LEU A 65 4.21 6.63 -0.90
CA LEU A 65 5.11 6.14 0.14
C LEU A 65 6.57 6.22 -0.33
N LEU A 66 6.85 5.92 -1.60
CA LEU A 66 8.20 5.89 -2.20
C LEU A 66 8.33 6.92 -3.32
#